data_AF-A0A6P0M6Y8-F1
#
_entry.id   AF-A0A6P0M6Y8-F1
#
_cell.length_a   1.000
_cell.length_b   1.000
_cell.length_c   1.000
_cell.angle_alpha   90.00
_cell.angle_beta   90.00
_cell.angle_gamma   90.00
#
_symmetry.space_group_name_H-M   'P 1'
#
loop_
_entity.id
_entity.type
_entity.pdbx_description
1 polymer ?
#
loop_
_entity_poly.entity_id
_entity_poly.type
_entity_poly.pdbx_seq_one_letter_code
_entity_poly.pdbx_strand_id
1 'polypeptide(L)' 'MRDARPITERERHLIDQYSYWELAMTPQQFYVKWNVTYEDIALICSRSTATVQRWFY' A
#
# COMPACT_ATOMS: atom_id res chain seq x y z
N MET A 1 27.40 -11.86 -0.93
CA MET A 1 26.20 -11.26 -0.30
C MET A 1 26.19 -9.80 -0.72
N ARG A 2 25.11 -9.27 -1.30
CA ARG A 2 25.06 -7.85 -1.68
C ARG A 2 25.02 -7.03 -0.40
N ASP A 3 25.93 -6.07 -0.25
CA ASP A 3 25.92 -5.13 0.87
C ASP A 3 24.58 -4.40 0.87
N ALA A 4 23.76 -4.70 1.88
CA ALA A 4 22.49 -4.03 2.06
C ALA A 4 22.77 -2.58 2.42
N ARG A 5 22.20 -1.65 1.64
CA ARG A 5 22.33 -0.22 1.92
C ARG A 5 21.87 0.07 3.35
N PRO A 6 22.61 0.86 4.14
CA PRO A 6 22.17 1.27 5.46
C PRO A 6 20.78 1.93 5.40
N ILE A 7 19.92 1.56 6.36
CA ILE A 7 18.62 2.17 6.57
C ILE A 7 18.85 3.57 7.16
N THR A 8 18.20 4.59 6.64
CA THR A 8 18.26 5.96 7.18
C THR A 8 17.38 6.10 8.41
N GLU A 9 17.55 7.16 9.19
CA GLU A 9 16.68 7.45 10.33
C GLU A 9 15.21 7.66 9.91
N ARG A 10 15.00 8.36 8.80
CA ARG A 10 13.67 8.53 8.17
C ARG A 10 13.02 7.18 7.85
N GLU A 11 13.77 6.26 7.25
CA GLU A 11 13.24 4.93 6.92
C GLU A 11 12.98 4.08 8.15
N ARG A 12 13.81 4.19 9.18
CA ARG A 12 13.58 3.56 10.48
C ARG A 12 12.27 4.02 11.11
N HIS A 13 12.00 5.32 11.06
CA HIS A 13 10.74 5.87 11.53
C HIS A 13 9.55 5.35 10.73
N LEU A 14 9.65 5.30 9.40
CA LEU A 14 8.60 4.72 8.55
C LEU A 14 8.37 3.24 8.87
N ILE A 15 9.44 2.45 9.00
CA ILE A 15 9.35 1.02 9.34
C ILE A 15 8.64 0.83 10.69
N ASP A 16 8.99 1.60 11.70
CA ASP A 16 8.35 1.55 13.03
C ASP A 16 6.85 1.84 12.92
N GLN A 17 6.47 2.91 12.21
CA GLN A 17 5.07 3.27 11.98
C GLN A 17 4.27 2.19 11.24
N TYR A 18 4.88 1.52 10.25
CA TYR A 18 4.22 0.46 9.49
C TYR A 18 4.29 -0.91 10.16
N SER A 19 5.23 -1.15 11.08
CA SER A 19 5.42 -2.45 11.75
C SER A 19 4.30 -2.81 12.73
N TYR A 20 3.61 -1.81 13.28
CA TYR A 20 2.44 -2.00 14.14
C TYR A 20 1.12 -1.80 13.39
N TRP A 21 1.18 -1.53 12.09
CA TRP A 21 -0.01 -1.32 11.30
C TRP A 21 -0.65 -2.67 10.99
N GLU A 22 -1.94 -2.82 11.26
CA GLU A 22 -2.70 -3.99 10.82
C GLU A 22 -2.74 -4.00 9.28
N LEU A 23 -1.82 -4.78 8.69
CA LEU A 23 -1.67 -4.95 7.24
C LEU A 23 -2.88 -5.67 6.62
N ALA A 24 -3.71 -6.31 7.44
CA ALA A 24 -4.96 -6.92 7.02
C ALA A 24 -6.09 -5.90 7.09
N MET A 25 -6.26 -5.14 6.01
CA MET A 25 -7.51 -4.44 5.73
C MET A 25 -8.19 -5.12 4.55
N THR A 26 -9.50 -5.28 4.63
CA THR A 26 -10.25 -5.57 3.41
C THR A 26 -10.10 -4.39 2.45
N PRO A 27 -10.19 -4.62 1.13
CA PRO A 27 -10.14 -3.56 0.13
C PRO A 27 -11.10 -2.40 0.42
N GLN A 28 -12.31 -2.73 0.90
CA GLN A 28 -13.31 -1.74 1.31
C GLN A 28 -12.84 -0.88 2.49
N GLN A 29 -12.21 -1.50 3.50
CA GLN A 29 -11.63 -0.76 4.62
C GLN A 29 -10.49 0.15 4.17
N PHE A 30 -9.69 -0.29 3.20
CA PHE A 30 -8.65 0.54 2.60
C PHE A 30 -9.24 1.78 1.90
N TYR A 31 -10.30 1.65 1.10
CA TYR A 31 -10.90 2.80 0.40
C TYR A 31 -11.49 3.82 1.36
N VAL A 32 -12.21 3.35 2.38
CA VAL A 32 -12.82 4.24 3.37
C VAL A 32 -11.77 4.96 4.19
N LYS A 33 -10.70 4.26 4.59
CA LYS A 33 -9.62 4.84 5.39
C LYS A 33 -8.83 5.90 4.62
N TRP A 34 -8.54 5.64 3.35
CA TRP A 34 -7.69 6.51 2.52
C TRP A 34 -8.44 7.44 1.59
N ASN A 35 -9.78 7.33 1.53
CA ASN A 35 -10.67 8.09 0.65
C ASN A 35 -10.23 8.03 -0.83
N VAL A 36 -9.91 6.83 -1.31
CA VAL A 36 -9.44 6.57 -2.69
C VAL A 36 -10.48 5.78 -3.48
N THR A 37 -10.62 6.10 -4.76
CA THR A 37 -11.50 5.41 -5.72
C THR A 37 -10.78 4.26 -6.43
N TYR A 38 -11.51 3.44 -7.18
CA TYR A 38 -10.89 2.39 -8.03
C TYR A 38 -9.99 2.99 -9.11
N GLU A 39 -10.35 4.17 -9.61
CA GLU A 39 -9.62 4.95 -10.60
C GLU A 39 -8.29 5.46 -10.02
N ASP A 40 -8.29 5.95 -8.78
CA ASP A 40 -7.07 6.39 -8.10
C ASP A 40 -6.08 5.22 -7.94
N ILE A 41 -6.58 4.04 -7.58
CA ILE A 41 -5.76 2.84 -7.43
C ILE A 41 -5.23 2.34 -8.78
N ALA A 42 -6.08 2.36 -9.82
CA ALA A 42 -5.68 2.03 -11.18
C ALA A 42 -4.53 2.93 -11.65
N LEU A 43 -4.59 4.22 -11.33
CA LEU A 43 -3.55 5.20 -11.62
C LEU A 43 -2.27 4.92 -10.82
N ILE A 44 -2.36 4.75 -9.50
CA ILE A 44 -1.20 4.49 -8.61
C ILE A 44 -0.48 3.20 -9.01
N CYS A 45 -1.23 2.15 -9.34
CA CYS A 45 -0.67 0.83 -9.61
C CYS A 45 -0.37 0.59 -11.10
N SER A 46 -0.66 1.54 -12.00
CA SER A 46 -0.51 1.38 -13.45
C SER A 46 -1.23 0.12 -13.97
N ARG A 47 -2.53 0.03 -13.65
CA ARG A 47 -3.43 -1.07 -14.02
C ARG A 47 -4.75 -0.52 -14.53
N SER A 48 -5.52 -1.36 -15.23
CA SER A 48 -6.88 -0.97 -15.62
C SER A 48 -7.84 -1.03 -14.41
N THR A 49 -8.87 -0.20 -14.41
CA THR A 49 -9.93 -0.22 -13.38
C THR A 49 -10.60 -1.60 -13.29
N ALA A 50 -10.81 -2.28 -14.42
CA ALA A 50 -11.31 -3.65 -14.46
C ALA A 50 -10.38 -4.68 -13.77
N THR A 51 -9.06 -4.46 -13.82
CA THR A 51 -8.08 -5.29 -13.10
C THR A 51 -8.15 -5.04 -11.61
N VAL A 52 -8.24 -3.77 -11.21
CA VAL A 52 -8.39 -3.35 -9.81
C VAL A 52 -9.68 -3.94 -9.23
N GLN A 53 -10.82 -3.87 -9.92
CA GLN A 53 -12.07 -4.49 -9.48
C GLN A 53 -11.97 -6.01 -9.23
N ARG A 54 -11.10 -6.71 -9.97
CA ARG A 54 -10.89 -8.16 -9.82
C ARG A 54 -9.94 -8.55 -8.70
N TRP A 55 -9.15 -7.63 -8.15
CA TRP A 55 -8.31 -7.92 -6.97
C TRP A 55 -9.12 -8.27 -5.73
N PHE A 56 -10.43 -8.02 -5.80
CA PHE A 56 -11.33 -7.96 -4.65
C PHE A 56 -12.56 -8.87 -4.83
N TYR A 57 -12.50 -9.78 -5.81
CA TYR A 57 -13.37 -10.96 -5.96
C TYR A 57 -12.66 -12.20 -5.42
#